data_AF-A0A947J1L0-F1
#
_entry.id   AF-A0A947J1L0-F1
#
_cell.length_a   1.000
_cell.length_b   1.000
_cell.length_c   1.000
_cell.angle_alpha   90.00
_cell.angle_beta   90.00
_cell.angle_gamma   90.00
#
_symmetry.space_group_name_H-M   'P 1'
#
loop_
_entity.id
_entity.type
_entity.pdbx_description
1 polymer ?
#
loop_
_entity_poly.entity_id
_entity_poly.type
_entity_poly.pdbx_seq_one_letter_code
_entity_poly.pdbx_strand_id
1 'polypeptide(L)'
;MNLPQNIILIGFMACGKSAIGHKIAEILGWEYVDIDMLIESQTKKKVKDIFLEEGEKAFRTYESEIAKTIVNLNNKVISTGGGIVLKPENVEALKKAGKLVLFQVEPETVLRRVKDYTTRPLLNYPDPEKRLAMINKLLAERENKYKNSADIVIDTNDDHLDNNARKVLKEFE
;
A
#
# COMPACT_ATOMS: atom_id res chain seq x y z
N MET A 1 15.77 -9.15 16.54
CA MET A 1 15.17 -8.48 15.38
C MET A 1 16.12 -7.42 14.86
N ASN A 2 16.58 -7.60 13.62
CA ASN A 2 17.32 -6.61 12.85
C ASN A 2 16.32 -5.72 12.07
N LEU A 3 15.67 -4.80 12.79
CA LEU A 3 14.62 -3.94 12.22
C LEU A 3 15.22 -2.89 11.27
N PRO A 4 14.58 -2.62 10.12
CA PRO A 4 14.97 -1.54 9.23
C PRO A 4 14.64 -0.17 9.84
N GLN A 5 15.09 0.92 9.19
CA GLN A 5 14.69 2.27 9.58
C GLN A 5 13.16 2.46 9.59
N ASN A 6 12.49 1.96 8.55
CA ASN A 6 11.03 1.92 8.44
C ASN A 6 10.59 0.61 7.77
N ILE A 7 9.37 0.17 8.08
CA ILE A 7 8.68 -0.92 7.37
C ILE A 7 7.66 -0.30 6.42
N ILE A 8 7.88 -0.44 5.11
CA ILE A 8 7.08 0.22 4.07
C ILE A 8 6.21 -0.82 3.38
N LEU A 9 4.90 -0.72 3.56
CA LEU A 9 3.91 -1.67 3.06
C LEU A 9 3.45 -1.27 1.67
N ILE A 10 3.76 -2.11 0.68
CA ILE A 10 3.33 -1.95 -0.71
C ILE A 10 2.36 -3.07 -1.11
N GLY A 11 1.62 -2.86 -2.20
CA GLY A 11 0.75 -3.88 -2.77
C GLY A 11 -0.60 -3.33 -3.21
N PHE A 12 -1.45 -4.22 -3.71
CA PHE A 12 -2.73 -3.86 -4.31
C PHE A 12 -3.72 -3.26 -3.31
N MET A 13 -4.76 -2.59 -3.79
CA MET A 13 -5.81 -2.14 -2.88
C MET A 13 -6.48 -3.32 -2.17
N ALA A 14 -6.95 -3.12 -0.94
CA ALA A 14 -7.58 -4.16 -0.12
C ALA A 14 -6.71 -5.40 0.21
N CYS A 15 -5.38 -5.33 0.05
CA CYS A 15 -4.46 -6.38 0.53
C CYS A 15 -4.15 -6.32 2.04
N GLY A 16 -4.78 -5.41 2.79
CA GLY A 16 -4.65 -5.33 4.26
C GLY A 16 -3.58 -4.39 4.80
N LYS A 17 -2.92 -3.57 3.96
CA LYS A 17 -1.86 -2.62 4.38
C LYS A 17 -2.20 -1.83 5.64
N SER A 18 -3.38 -1.21 5.70
CA SER A 18 -3.77 -0.40 6.86
C SER A 18 -3.99 -1.26 8.10
N ALA A 19 -4.89 -2.25 8.03
CA ALA A 19 -5.21 -3.08 9.20
C ALA A 19 -4.00 -3.84 9.76
N ILE A 20 -3.23 -4.51 8.89
CA ILE A 20 -2.03 -5.25 9.30
C ILE A 20 -0.91 -4.28 9.72
N GLY A 21 -0.76 -3.14 9.02
CA GLY A 21 0.24 -2.14 9.36
C GLY A 21 0.04 -1.51 10.73
N HIS A 22 -1.22 -1.19 11.10
CA HIS A 22 -1.55 -0.77 12.46
C HIS A 22 -1.17 -1.83 13.49
N LYS A 23 -1.42 -3.12 13.20
CA LYS A 23 -1.06 -4.20 14.12
C LYS A 23 0.46 -4.36 14.28
N ILE A 24 1.22 -4.25 13.18
CA ILE A 24 2.69 -4.26 13.23
C ILE A 24 3.18 -3.09 14.08
N ALA A 25 2.64 -1.88 13.86
CA ALA A 25 3.00 -0.69 14.60
C ALA A 25 2.72 -0.84 16.10
N GLU A 26 1.56 -1.39 16.46
CA GLU A 26 1.18 -1.72 17.85
C GLU A 26 2.19 -2.68 18.50
N ILE A 27 2.54 -3.79 17.83
CA ILE A 27 3.47 -4.79 18.36
C ILE A 27 4.88 -4.21 18.57
N LEU A 28 5.34 -3.34 17.66
CA LEU A 28 6.67 -2.72 17.72
C LEU A 28 6.72 -1.48 18.62
N GLY A 29 5.58 -0.94 19.05
CA GLY A 29 5.51 0.39 19.68
C GLY A 29 5.90 1.53 18.72
N TRP A 30 5.71 1.32 17.41
CA TRP A 30 6.01 2.28 16.35
C TRP A 30 4.75 3.07 15.97
N GLU A 31 4.94 4.17 15.23
CA GLU A 31 3.80 4.93 14.68
C GLU A 31 3.44 4.41 13.29
N TYR A 32 2.14 4.29 13.03
CA TYR A 32 1.61 4.00 11.70
C TYR A 32 1.40 5.30 10.91
N VAL A 33 1.85 5.32 9.66
CA VAL A 33 1.73 6.46 8.75
C VAL A 33 1.13 6.00 7.43
N ASP A 34 0.14 6.74 6.91
CA ASP A 34 -0.38 6.52 5.56
C ASP A 34 0.07 7.65 4.63
N ILE A 35 0.72 7.30 3.52
CA ILE A 35 1.16 8.28 2.50
C ILE A 35 -0.03 9.09 1.98
N ASP A 36 -1.19 8.49 1.81
CA ASP A 36 -2.38 9.21 1.35
C ASP A 36 -2.74 10.31 2.37
N MET A 37 -2.65 10.02 3.67
CA MET A 37 -2.88 11.03 4.73
C MET A 37 -1.80 12.12 4.76
N LEU A 38 -0.53 11.78 4.44
CA LEU A 38 0.53 12.79 4.32
C LEU A 38 0.26 13.74 3.15
N ILE A 39 -0.21 13.21 2.01
CA ILE A 39 -0.63 14.01 0.85
C ILE A 39 -1.77 14.94 1.26
N GLU A 40 -2.80 14.43 1.94
CA GLU A 40 -3.93 15.26 2.40
C GLU A 40 -3.48 16.36 3.36
N SER A 41 -2.53 16.05 4.26
CA SER A 41 -1.98 17.02 5.20
C SER A 41 -1.16 18.12 4.51
N GLN A 42 -0.36 17.77 3.49
CA GLN A 42 0.46 18.72 2.73
C GLN A 42 -0.40 19.62 1.83
N THR A 43 -1.35 19.03 1.11
CA THR A 43 -2.20 19.72 0.13
C THR A 43 -3.41 20.43 0.75
N LYS A 44 -3.77 20.07 1.99
CA LYS A 44 -5.03 20.48 2.66
C LYS A 44 -6.29 20.06 1.88
N LYS A 45 -6.19 19.06 1.02
CA LYS A 45 -7.29 18.50 0.22
C LYS A 45 -7.45 17.00 0.49
N LYS A 46 -8.65 16.46 0.35
CA LYS A 46 -8.82 15.01 0.39
C LYS A 46 -8.29 14.39 -0.89
N VAL A 47 -7.76 13.17 -0.83
CA VAL A 47 -7.26 12.46 -2.03
C VAL A 47 -8.35 12.39 -3.10
N LYS A 48 -9.60 12.08 -2.71
CA LYS A 48 -10.74 12.08 -3.63
C LYS A 48 -10.92 13.42 -4.36
N ASP A 49 -10.70 14.54 -3.68
CA ASP A 49 -10.92 15.88 -4.22
C ASP A 49 -9.76 16.25 -5.15
N ILE A 50 -8.52 15.86 -4.82
CA ILE A 50 -7.36 15.98 -5.73
C ILE A 50 -7.63 15.25 -7.05
N PHE A 51 -8.13 14.01 -6.99
CA PHE A 51 -8.46 13.25 -8.21
C PHE A 51 -9.58 13.91 -9.03
N LEU A 52 -10.59 14.49 -8.38
CA LEU A 52 -11.73 15.13 -9.05
C LEU A 52 -11.36 16.49 -9.65
N GLU A 53 -10.60 17.31 -8.93
CA GLU A 53 -10.31 18.71 -9.29
C GLU A 53 -9.04 18.84 -10.14
N GLU A 54 -8.02 18.04 -9.86
CA GLU A 54 -6.67 18.19 -10.43
C GLU A 54 -6.22 16.98 -11.26
N GLY A 55 -6.94 15.86 -11.11
CA GLY A 55 -6.71 14.63 -11.87
C GLY A 55 -5.57 13.76 -11.32
N GLU A 56 -5.47 12.54 -11.86
CA GLU A 56 -4.49 11.55 -11.40
C GLU A 56 -3.04 12.04 -11.57
N LYS A 57 -2.74 12.80 -12.62
CA LYS A 57 -1.38 13.28 -12.86
C LYS A 57 -0.87 14.15 -11.70
N ALA A 58 -1.71 15.04 -11.16
CA ALA A 58 -1.37 15.88 -10.02
C ALA A 58 -1.16 15.02 -8.76
N PHE A 59 -2.09 14.10 -8.47
CA PHE A 59 -1.94 13.14 -7.37
C PHE A 59 -0.62 12.36 -7.45
N ARG A 60 -0.25 11.86 -8.64
CA ARG A 60 1.02 11.14 -8.85
C ARG A 60 2.25 12.01 -8.68
N THR A 61 2.15 13.33 -8.83
CA THR A 61 3.23 14.26 -8.49
C THR A 61 3.38 14.37 -6.97
N TYR A 62 2.28 14.60 -6.24
CA TYR A 62 2.30 14.64 -4.77
C TYR A 62 2.77 13.32 -4.15
N GLU A 63 2.33 12.19 -4.69
CA GLU A 63 2.77 10.85 -4.27
C GLU A 63 4.30 10.70 -4.42
N SER A 64 4.88 11.18 -5.52
CA SER A 64 6.33 11.18 -5.75
C SER A 64 7.09 12.16 -4.86
N GLU A 65 6.49 13.30 -4.50
CA GLU A 65 7.08 14.24 -3.55
C GLU A 65 7.14 13.63 -2.14
N ILE A 66 6.03 13.07 -1.65
CA ILE A 66 5.99 12.40 -0.35
C ILE A 66 6.94 11.20 -0.31
N ALA A 67 7.03 10.40 -1.36
CA ALA A 67 7.97 9.28 -1.42
C ALA A 67 9.43 9.70 -1.14
N LYS A 68 9.81 10.93 -1.52
CA LYS A 68 11.16 11.47 -1.28
C LYS A 68 11.35 11.99 0.14
N THR A 69 10.29 12.35 0.85
CA THR A 69 10.38 12.93 2.20
C THR A 69 10.40 11.88 3.30
N ILE A 70 9.82 10.69 3.06
CA ILE A 70 9.71 9.65 4.10
C ILE A 70 11.05 9.08 4.58
N VAL A 71 12.15 9.31 3.84
CA VAL A 71 13.52 8.96 4.28
C VAL A 71 13.93 9.66 5.58
N ASN A 72 13.29 10.78 5.91
CA ASN A 72 13.53 11.51 7.15
C ASN A 72 12.72 10.97 8.33
N LEU A 73 11.84 9.99 8.10
CA LEU A 73 11.08 9.32 9.15
C LEU A 73 11.90 8.15 9.71
N ASN A 74 11.66 7.79 10.97
CA ASN A 74 12.31 6.66 11.61
C ASN A 74 11.33 5.95 12.54
N ASN A 75 11.50 4.64 12.67
CA ASN A 75 10.63 3.77 13.47
C ASN A 75 9.15 3.91 13.09
N LYS A 76 8.84 3.90 11.79
CA LYS A 76 7.48 3.96 11.25
C LYS A 76 7.09 2.70 10.50
N VAL A 77 5.80 2.35 10.58
CA VAL A 77 5.14 1.45 9.64
C VAL A 77 4.36 2.31 8.65
N ILE A 78 4.78 2.32 7.39
CA ILE A 78 4.29 3.25 6.37
C ILE A 78 3.46 2.48 5.34
N SER A 79 2.17 2.79 5.20
CA SER A 79 1.37 2.28 4.09
C SER A 79 1.44 3.19 2.88
N THR A 80 1.45 2.61 1.69
CA THR A 80 1.46 3.38 0.44
C THR A 80 0.18 3.21 -0.37
N GLY A 81 -0.08 4.15 -1.28
CA GLY A 81 -1.03 3.95 -2.36
C GLY A 81 -0.63 2.77 -3.26
N GLY A 82 -1.62 2.07 -3.82
CA GLY A 82 -1.37 0.88 -4.65
C GLY A 82 -0.63 1.18 -5.96
N GLY A 83 -0.54 2.45 -6.37
CA GLY A 83 0.14 2.88 -7.58
C GLY A 83 1.55 3.43 -7.37
N ILE A 84 2.02 3.57 -6.12
CA ILE A 84 3.28 4.27 -5.83
C ILE A 84 4.48 3.64 -6.54
N VAL A 85 4.51 2.31 -6.63
CA VAL A 85 5.62 1.53 -7.21
C VAL A 85 5.60 1.52 -8.73
N LEU A 86 4.59 2.14 -9.38
CA LEU A 86 4.50 2.18 -10.83
C LEU A 86 5.58 3.07 -11.46
N LYS A 87 6.14 3.98 -10.66
CA LYS A 87 7.22 4.91 -10.96
C LYS A 87 8.54 4.43 -10.33
N PRO A 88 9.58 4.12 -11.12
CA PRO A 88 10.87 3.65 -10.59
C PRO A 88 11.50 4.60 -9.57
N GLU A 89 11.40 5.91 -9.80
CA GLU A 89 11.95 6.94 -8.91
C GLU A 89 11.33 6.92 -7.51
N ASN A 90 10.07 6.50 -7.39
CA ASN A 90 9.42 6.31 -6.10
C ASN A 90 10.01 5.10 -5.39
N VAL A 91 10.19 3.98 -6.09
CA VAL A 91 10.78 2.74 -5.53
C VAL A 91 12.18 3.02 -4.99
N GLU A 92 13.01 3.74 -5.74
CA GLU A 92 14.35 4.14 -5.30
C GLU A 92 14.31 4.98 -4.02
N ALA A 93 13.38 5.94 -3.92
CA ALA A 93 13.22 6.78 -2.74
C ALA A 93 12.74 5.96 -1.52
N LEU A 94 11.74 5.09 -1.72
CA LEU A 94 11.21 4.22 -0.66
C LEU A 94 12.30 3.27 -0.13
N LYS A 95 13.13 2.67 -1.01
CA LYS A 95 14.23 1.76 -0.60
C LYS A 95 15.33 2.45 0.21
N LYS A 96 15.52 3.76 0.03
CA LYS A 96 16.42 4.56 0.89
C LYS A 96 15.84 4.80 2.28
N ALA A 97 14.51 4.78 2.42
CA ALA A 97 13.80 5.07 3.66
C ALA A 97 13.55 3.82 4.52
N GLY A 98 13.58 2.62 3.96
CA GLY A 98 13.27 1.40 4.70
C GLY A 98 13.14 0.17 3.81
N LYS A 99 12.57 -0.89 4.37
CA LYS A 99 12.33 -2.15 3.65
C LYS A 99 10.93 -2.19 3.07
N LEU A 100 10.82 -2.56 1.80
CA LEU A 100 9.56 -2.68 1.09
C LEU A 100 8.98 -4.08 1.28
N VAL A 101 7.87 -4.17 2.00
CA VAL A 101 7.12 -5.40 2.25
C VAL A 101 5.90 -5.41 1.33
N LEU A 102 5.90 -6.32 0.36
CA LEU A 102 4.77 -6.55 -0.52
C LEU A 102 3.74 -7.45 0.14
N PHE A 103 2.52 -6.94 0.29
CA PHE A 103 1.36 -7.76 0.61
C PHE A 103 0.74 -8.29 -0.67
N GLN A 104 1.01 -9.58 -0.91
CA GLN A 104 0.44 -10.34 -2.01
C GLN A 104 -0.92 -10.89 -1.58
N VAL A 105 -1.91 -10.75 -2.46
CA VAL A 105 -3.30 -11.12 -2.20
C VAL A 105 -3.92 -11.68 -3.48
N GLU A 106 -4.78 -12.67 -3.33
CA GLU A 106 -5.54 -13.26 -4.42
C GLU A 106 -6.70 -12.36 -4.84
N PRO A 107 -7.06 -12.35 -6.14
CA PRO A 107 -8.19 -11.59 -6.66
C PRO A 107 -9.50 -11.81 -5.90
N GLU A 108 -9.78 -13.05 -5.51
CA GLU A 108 -10.98 -13.47 -4.78
C GLU A 108 -11.02 -12.87 -3.38
N THR A 109 -9.86 -12.80 -2.71
CA THR A 109 -9.73 -12.15 -1.40
C THR A 109 -9.92 -10.64 -1.51
N VAL A 110 -9.38 -10.00 -2.57
CA VAL A 110 -9.64 -8.58 -2.83
C VAL A 110 -11.13 -8.34 -3.04
N LEU A 111 -11.79 -9.15 -3.87
CA LEU A 111 -13.22 -9.04 -4.14
C LEU A 111 -14.05 -9.15 -2.85
N ARG A 112 -13.72 -10.13 -1.99
CA ARG A 112 -14.37 -10.34 -0.68
C ARG A 112 -14.20 -9.15 0.26
N ARG A 113 -13.03 -8.51 0.25
CA ARG A 113 -12.69 -7.37 1.14
C ARG A 113 -13.24 -6.03 0.63
N VAL A 114 -13.48 -5.90 -0.67
CA VAL A 114 -14.11 -4.70 -1.26
C VAL A 114 -15.63 -4.75 -1.05
N LYS A 115 -16.09 -4.35 0.14
CA LYS A 115 -17.52 -4.29 0.48
C LYS A 115 -18.22 -3.10 -0.16
N ASP A 116 -17.58 -1.94 -0.12
CA ASP A 116 -18.05 -0.73 -0.79
C ASP A 116 -17.20 -0.48 -2.05
N TYR A 117 -17.70 -0.97 -3.18
CA TYR A 117 -17.06 -0.80 -4.48
C TYR A 117 -17.32 0.58 -5.10
N THR A 118 -18.34 1.30 -4.63
CA THR A 118 -18.77 2.58 -5.23
C THR A 118 -17.75 3.69 -4.98
N THR A 119 -16.98 3.59 -3.89
CA THR A 119 -15.88 4.49 -3.54
C THR A 119 -14.57 4.17 -4.27
N ARG A 120 -14.56 3.13 -5.12
CA ARG A 120 -13.37 2.68 -5.86
C ARG A 120 -13.60 2.81 -7.37
N PRO A 121 -13.19 3.93 -8.00
CA PRO A 121 -13.46 4.18 -9.42
C PRO A 121 -13.06 3.04 -10.35
N LEU A 122 -11.92 2.37 -10.06
CA LEU A 122 -11.42 1.25 -10.86
C LEU A 122 -12.24 -0.05 -10.71
N LEU A 123 -13.06 -0.17 -9.67
CA LEU A 123 -13.86 -1.37 -9.35
C LEU A 123 -15.36 -1.06 -9.31
N ASN A 124 -15.80 0.10 -9.80
CA ASN A 124 -17.19 0.55 -9.73
C ASN A 124 -18.07 -0.13 -10.80
N TYR A 125 -18.12 -1.47 -10.74
CA TYR A 125 -19.01 -2.31 -11.51
C TYR A 125 -20.01 -2.95 -10.55
N PRO A 126 -21.33 -2.86 -10.78
CA PRO A 126 -22.31 -3.55 -9.93
C PRO A 126 -22.14 -5.07 -9.93
N ASP A 127 -21.72 -5.62 -11.07
CA ASP A 127 -21.50 -7.04 -11.32
C ASP A 127 -20.19 -7.56 -10.68
N PRO A 128 -20.25 -8.52 -9.74
CA PRO A 128 -19.07 -9.12 -9.11
C PRO A 128 -18.09 -9.78 -10.09
N GLU A 129 -18.57 -10.39 -11.18
CA GLU A 129 -17.70 -11.07 -12.14
C GLU A 129 -16.87 -10.04 -12.93
N LYS A 130 -17.49 -8.93 -13.32
CA LYS A 130 -16.77 -7.80 -13.95
C LYS A 130 -15.76 -7.18 -12.99
N ARG A 131 -16.08 -7.08 -11.70
CA ARG A 131 -15.11 -6.63 -10.69
C ARG A 131 -13.94 -7.61 -10.60
N LEU A 132 -14.21 -8.92 -10.52
CA LEU A 132 -13.17 -9.95 -10.44
C LEU A 132 -12.26 -9.92 -11.67
N ALA A 133 -12.82 -9.80 -12.88
CA ALA A 133 -12.06 -9.69 -14.12
C ALA A 133 -11.16 -8.44 -14.11
N MET A 134 -11.66 -7.30 -13.63
CA MET A 134 -10.88 -6.07 -13.51
C MET A 134 -9.77 -6.18 -12.46
N ILE A 135 -10.05 -6.83 -11.32
CA ILE A 135 -9.04 -7.10 -10.27
C ILE A 135 -7.91 -7.97 -10.85
N ASN A 136 -8.26 -9.07 -11.53
CA ASN A 136 -7.32 -9.97 -12.19
C ASN A 136 -6.43 -9.21 -13.18
N LYS A 137 -7.04 -8.41 -14.06
CA LYS A 137 -6.32 -7.57 -15.02
C LYS A 137 -5.33 -6.64 -14.33
N LEU A 138 -5.78 -5.88 -13.34
CA LEU A 138 -4.92 -4.90 -12.65
C LEU A 138 -3.80 -5.55 -11.83
N LEU A 139 -4.04 -6.71 -11.23
CA LEU A 139 -3.01 -7.46 -10.53
C LEU A 139 -1.94 -7.96 -11.50
N ALA A 140 -2.35 -8.56 -12.63
CA ALA A 140 -1.43 -9.03 -13.67
C ALA A 140 -0.58 -7.89 -14.26
N GLU A 141 -1.20 -6.75 -14.57
CA GLU A 141 -0.48 -5.56 -15.09
C GLU A 141 0.58 -5.02 -14.12
N ARG A 142 0.39 -5.24 -12.81
CA ARG A 142 1.24 -4.69 -11.75
C ARG A 142 2.20 -5.71 -11.14
N GLU A 143 2.01 -6.99 -11.42
CA GLU A 143 2.72 -8.10 -10.77
C GLU A 143 4.24 -7.92 -10.82
N ASN A 144 4.80 -7.73 -12.03
CA ASN A 144 6.24 -7.55 -12.21
C ASN A 144 6.76 -6.32 -11.45
N LYS A 145 6.01 -5.21 -11.47
CA LYS A 145 6.42 -4.00 -10.75
C LYS A 145 6.36 -4.18 -9.23
N TYR A 146 5.36 -4.87 -8.71
CA TYR A 146 5.28 -5.19 -7.29
C TYR A 146 6.44 -6.10 -6.87
N LYS A 147 6.63 -7.23 -7.57
CA LYS A 147 7.67 -8.22 -7.24
C LYS A 147 9.08 -7.63 -7.34
N ASN A 148 9.37 -6.86 -8.39
CA ASN A 148 10.71 -6.25 -8.57
C ASN A 148 10.99 -5.13 -7.55
N SER A 149 9.96 -4.52 -6.98
CA SER A 149 10.11 -3.46 -5.98
C SER A 149 10.30 -4.00 -4.56
N ALA A 150 9.76 -5.18 -4.27
CA ALA A 150 9.73 -5.76 -2.94
C ALA A 150 11.11 -6.23 -2.46
N ASP A 151 11.40 -6.03 -1.18
CA ASP A 151 12.49 -6.71 -0.48
C ASP A 151 11.97 -8.00 0.19
N ILE A 152 10.70 -7.98 0.63
CA ILE A 152 10.01 -9.07 1.32
C ILE A 152 8.63 -9.23 0.70
N VAL A 153 8.15 -10.47 0.55
CA VAL A 153 6.81 -10.77 0.04
C VAL A 153 6.05 -11.59 1.07
N ILE A 154 4.85 -11.14 1.44
CA ILE A 154 3.99 -11.78 2.43
C ILE A 154 2.62 -12.02 1.81
N ASP A 155 2.18 -13.28 1.89
CA ASP A 155 0.79 -13.66 1.60
C ASP A 155 -0.13 -13.14 2.72
N THR A 156 -1.14 -12.36 2.33
CA THR A 156 -2.15 -11.80 3.23
C THR A 156 -3.57 -12.26 2.90
N ASN A 157 -3.73 -13.46 2.33
CA ASN A 157 -5.03 -14.03 1.99
C ASN A 157 -5.84 -14.45 3.21
N ASP A 158 -5.14 -14.85 4.27
CA ASP A 158 -5.71 -15.09 5.59
C ASP A 158 -6.28 -13.79 6.20
N ASP A 159 -7.44 -13.89 6.86
CA ASP A 159 -8.11 -12.77 7.52
C ASP A 159 -7.62 -12.56 8.98
N HIS A 160 -6.72 -13.42 9.50
CA HIS A 160 -6.10 -13.24 10.82
C HIS A 160 -4.99 -12.17 10.80
N LEU A 161 -5.35 -10.94 11.21
CA LEU A 161 -4.43 -9.79 11.28
C LEU A 161 -3.16 -10.07 12.09
N ASP A 162 -3.30 -10.68 13.28
CA ASP A 162 -2.16 -10.97 14.16
C ASP A 162 -1.18 -11.96 13.53
N ASN A 163 -1.71 -12.98 12.83
CA ASN A 163 -0.88 -13.95 12.12
C ASN A 163 -0.09 -13.26 11.01
N ASN A 164 -0.76 -12.45 10.18
CA ASN A 164 -0.10 -11.74 9.09
C ASN A 164 0.92 -10.71 9.60
N ALA A 165 0.64 -9.99 10.69
CA ALA A 165 1.60 -9.08 11.32
C ALA A 165 2.84 -9.85 11.82
N ARG A 166 2.66 -11.01 12.47
CA ARG A 166 3.76 -11.85 12.92
C ARG A 166 4.59 -12.44 11.78
N LYS A 167 3.96 -12.83 10.66
CA LYS A 167 4.67 -13.25 9.44
C LYS A 167 5.63 -12.17 8.97
N VAL A 168 5.19 -10.90 8.93
CA VAL A 168 6.05 -9.77 8.56
C VAL A 168 7.21 -9.60 9.53
N LEU A 169 6.93 -9.62 10.84
CA LEU A 169 7.96 -9.41 11.87
C LEU A 169 9.03 -10.50 11.89
N LYS A 170 8.65 -11.74 11.57
CA LYS A 170 9.56 -12.88 11.50
C LYS A 170 10.65 -12.72 10.44
N GLU A 171 10.39 -11.98 9.36
CA GLU A 171 11.38 -11.69 8.31
C GLU A 171 12.51 -10.75 8.78
N PHE A 172 12.34 -10.13 9.95
CA PHE A 172 13.35 -9.28 10.58
C PHE A 172 13.97 -9.89 11.83
N GLU A 173 13.71 -11.16 12.15
CA GLU A 173 14.35 -11.86 13.28
C GLU A 173 15.84 -12.09 13.02
#